data_AF-A0A969XUK8-F1
#
_entry.id   AF-A0A969XUK8-F1
#
_cell.length_a   1.000
_cell.length_b   1.000
_cell.length_c   1.000
_cell.angle_alpha   90.00
_cell.angle_beta   90.00
_cell.angle_gamma   90.00
#
_symmetry.space_group_name_H-M   'P 1'
#
loop_
_entity.id
_entity.type
_entity.pdbx_description
1 polymer ?
#
loop_
_entity_poly.entity_id
_entity_poly.type
_entity_poly.pdbx_seq_one_letter_code
_entity_poly.pdbx_strand_id
1 'polypeptide(L)'
;MDTMTLKRLFDLIDRQREAHKELRTALLDQQTALRRFDTRRLEQLGRRCDALGERIAELEQARRNLTGLNVRLSELAATLGEPDRSRLTAAAMGLRQLAADVASINRINASAVHNMLNHFHQVYQMIASAGRTTGYGASGQADKATGAFLVDAVA
;
A
#
# COMPACT_ATOMS: atom_id res chain seq x y z
N MET A 1 12.42 28.16 -20.25
CA MET A 1 11.89 26.82 -20.61
C MET A 1 11.14 26.97 -21.92
N ASP A 2 11.41 26.14 -22.91
CA ASP A 2 10.70 26.15 -24.20
C ASP A 2 9.29 25.59 -24.08
N THR A 3 8.38 26.05 -24.95
CA THR A 3 6.94 25.70 -24.92
C THR A 3 6.71 24.18 -25.02
N MET A 4 7.58 23.47 -25.75
CA MET A 4 7.46 22.03 -25.95
C MET A 4 7.83 21.23 -24.69
N THR A 5 8.89 21.63 -23.99
CA THR A 5 9.26 21.05 -22.68
C THR A 5 8.21 21.36 -21.61
N LEU A 6 7.64 22.57 -21.61
CA LEU A 6 6.57 22.91 -20.66
C LEU A 6 5.31 22.06 -20.88
N LYS A 7 4.90 21.85 -22.13
CA LYS A 7 3.78 20.95 -22.46
C LYS A 7 4.02 19.53 -21.98
N ARG A 8 5.22 18.99 -22.24
CA ARG A 8 5.63 17.65 -21.77
C ARG A 8 5.60 17.54 -20.25
N LEU A 9 5.96 18.60 -19.52
CA LEU A 9 5.88 18.62 -18.07
C LEU A 9 4.44 18.50 -17.58
N PHE A 10 3.53 19.28 -18.15
CA PHE A 10 2.10 19.18 -17.78
C PHE A 10 1.54 17.78 -18.08
N ASP A 11 1.87 17.21 -19.24
CA ASP A 11 1.45 15.85 -19.59
C ASP A 11 1.98 14.81 -18.58
N LEU A 12 3.23 14.95 -18.11
CA LEU A 12 3.80 14.08 -17.08
C LEU A 12 3.08 14.23 -15.74
N ILE A 13 2.81 15.47 -15.32
CA ILE A 13 2.11 15.74 -14.05
C ILE A 13 0.69 15.17 -14.09
N ASP A 14 -0.03 15.32 -15.19
CA ASP A 14 -1.38 14.76 -15.31
C ASP A 14 -1.36 13.23 -15.30
N ARG A 15 -0.39 12.59 -15.96
CA ARG A 15 -0.19 11.13 -15.86
C ARG A 15 0.14 10.68 -14.43
N GLN A 16 0.96 11.42 -13.70
CA GLN A 16 1.24 11.14 -12.28
C GLN A 16 -0.04 11.24 -11.44
N ARG A 17 -0.86 12.26 -11.67
CA ARG A 17 -2.13 12.45 -10.97
C ARG A 17 -3.08 11.28 -11.22
N GLU A 18 -3.23 10.82 -12.46
CA GLU A 18 -4.07 9.66 -12.77
C GLU A 18 -3.55 8.39 -12.11
N ALA A 19 -2.24 8.11 -12.19
CA ALA A 19 -1.65 6.95 -11.53
C ALA A 19 -1.88 6.96 -10.00
N HIS A 20 -1.74 8.13 -9.35
CA HIS A 20 -2.04 8.27 -7.93
C HIS A 20 -3.54 8.11 -7.60
N LYS A 21 -4.46 8.58 -8.47
CA LYS A 21 -5.91 8.36 -8.29
C LYS A 21 -6.26 6.88 -8.38
N GLU A 22 -5.68 6.18 -9.37
CA GLU A 22 -5.85 4.74 -9.52
C GLU A 22 -5.31 3.98 -8.31
N LEU A 23 -4.14 4.35 -7.80
CA LEU A 23 -3.56 3.76 -6.60
C LEU A 23 -4.44 4.00 -5.38
N ARG A 24 -4.97 5.22 -5.22
CA ARG A 24 -5.94 5.55 -4.17
C ARG A 24 -7.16 4.63 -4.23
N THR A 25 -7.74 4.44 -5.41
CA THR A 25 -8.90 3.54 -5.59
C THR A 25 -8.55 2.09 -5.26
N ALA A 26 -7.41 1.59 -5.74
CA ALA A 26 -6.95 0.22 -5.43
C ALA A 26 -6.75 0.00 -3.92
N LEU A 27 -6.19 0.99 -3.21
CA LEU A 27 -6.02 0.92 -1.75
C LEU A 27 -7.36 0.97 -0.99
N LEU A 28 -8.36 1.71 -1.47
CA LEU A 28 -9.70 1.71 -0.88
C LEU A 28 -10.42 0.37 -1.14
N ASP A 29 -10.26 -0.20 -2.33
CA ASP A 29 -10.74 -1.54 -2.63
C ASP A 29 -10.05 -2.59 -1.74
N GLN A 30 -8.77 -2.40 -1.43
CA GLN A 30 -8.03 -3.28 -0.53
C GLN A 30 -8.59 -3.22 0.89
N GLN A 31 -9.00 -2.04 1.39
CA GLN A 31 -9.73 -1.95 2.67
C GLN A 31 -11.02 -2.75 2.65
N THR A 32 -11.76 -2.67 1.56
CA THR A 32 -13.02 -3.40 1.41
C THR A 32 -12.78 -4.91 1.37
N ALA A 33 -11.73 -5.36 0.67
CA ALA A 33 -11.34 -6.76 0.62
C ALA A 33 -10.83 -7.27 1.98
N LEU A 34 -10.09 -6.45 2.73
CA LEU A 34 -9.64 -6.77 4.10
C LEU A 34 -10.83 -7.03 5.03
N ARG A 35 -11.86 -6.15 4.98
CA ARG A 35 -13.08 -6.32 5.79
C ARG A 35 -13.87 -7.58 5.46
N ARG A 36 -13.74 -8.09 4.23
CA ARG A 36 -14.41 -9.30 3.75
C ARG A 36 -13.54 -10.55 3.82
N PHE A 37 -12.29 -10.43 4.29
CA PHE A 37 -11.30 -11.52 4.30
C PHE A 37 -11.12 -12.19 2.92
N ASP A 38 -11.25 -11.44 1.84
CA ASP A 38 -11.13 -11.94 0.46
C ASP A 38 -9.65 -12.00 0.04
N THR A 39 -8.97 -13.09 0.40
CA THR A 39 -7.53 -13.26 0.20
C THR A 39 -7.11 -13.24 -1.27
N ARG A 40 -7.92 -13.80 -2.17
CA ARG A 40 -7.64 -13.79 -3.63
C ARG A 40 -7.69 -12.37 -4.17
N ARG A 41 -8.70 -11.59 -3.78
CA ARG A 41 -8.80 -10.19 -4.19
C ARG A 41 -7.70 -9.32 -3.58
N LEU A 42 -7.28 -9.60 -2.35
CA LEU A 42 -6.15 -8.92 -1.72
C LEU A 42 -4.84 -9.13 -2.48
N GLU A 43 -4.57 -10.36 -2.94
CA GLU A 43 -3.39 -10.65 -3.75
C GLU A 43 -3.41 -9.90 -5.09
N GLN A 44 -4.55 -9.91 -5.79
CA GLN A 44 -4.72 -9.18 -7.05
C GLN A 44 -4.54 -7.67 -6.87
N LEU A 45 -5.13 -7.11 -5.81
CA LEU A 45 -5.00 -5.68 -5.49
C LEU A 45 -3.56 -5.33 -5.06
N GLY A 46 -2.88 -6.20 -4.34
CA GLY A 46 -1.46 -6.03 -3.99
C GLY A 46 -0.59 -5.87 -5.23
N ARG A 47 -0.67 -6.81 -6.17
CA ARG A 47 0.07 -6.74 -7.45
C ARG A 47 -0.26 -5.47 -8.24
N ARG A 48 -1.52 -5.04 -8.24
CA ARG A 48 -1.95 -3.80 -8.89
C ARG A 48 -1.34 -2.55 -8.21
N CYS A 49 -1.32 -2.52 -6.88
CA CYS A 49 -0.68 -1.45 -6.11
C CYS A 49 0.82 -1.37 -6.40
N ASP A 50 1.52 -2.51 -6.48
CA ASP A 50 2.95 -2.58 -6.80
C ASP A 50 3.22 -2.01 -8.20
N ALA A 51 2.49 -2.48 -9.21
CA ALA A 51 2.62 -1.98 -10.58
C ALA A 51 2.34 -0.47 -10.71
N LEU A 52 1.35 0.04 -9.97
CA LEU A 52 1.06 1.48 -9.92
C LEU A 52 2.18 2.26 -9.20
N GLY A 53 2.77 1.69 -8.16
CA GLY A 53 3.92 2.26 -7.45
C GLY A 53 5.14 2.39 -8.35
N GLU A 54 5.48 1.34 -9.09
CA GLU A 54 6.54 1.35 -10.11
C GLU A 54 6.26 2.42 -11.18
N ARG A 55 5.02 2.47 -11.68
CA ARG A 55 4.62 3.46 -12.69
C ARG A 55 4.77 4.90 -12.20
N ILE A 56 4.40 5.18 -10.94
CA ILE A 56 4.57 6.50 -10.34
C ILE A 56 6.06 6.85 -10.23
N ALA A 57 6.91 5.89 -9.85
CA ALA A 57 8.35 6.08 -9.76
C ALA A 57 8.97 6.40 -11.13
N GLU A 58 8.57 5.68 -12.19
CA GLU A 58 8.99 5.96 -13.56
C GLU A 58 8.62 7.37 -14.02
N LEU A 59 7.36 7.77 -13.80
CA LEU A 59 6.87 9.10 -14.17
C LEU A 59 7.59 10.20 -13.41
N GLU A 60 7.87 9.99 -12.12
CA GLU A 60 8.65 10.92 -11.31
C GLU A 60 10.10 11.02 -11.79
N GLN A 61 10.72 9.91 -12.17
CA GLN A 61 12.05 9.93 -12.76
C GLN A 61 12.07 10.66 -14.10
N ALA A 62 11.07 10.43 -14.96
CA ALA A 62 10.92 11.16 -16.22
C ALA A 62 10.76 12.67 -16.00
N ARG A 63 9.97 13.07 -14.99
CA ARG A 63 9.81 14.48 -14.59
C ARG A 63 11.13 15.08 -14.12
N ARG A 64 11.90 14.36 -13.29
CA ARG A 64 13.21 14.79 -12.81
C ARG A 64 14.23 14.91 -13.94
N ASN A 65 14.22 13.99 -14.89
CA ASN A 65 15.09 14.06 -16.07
C ASN A 65 14.74 15.28 -16.95
N LEU A 66 13.46 15.65 -17.04
CA LEU A 66 13.00 16.81 -17.81
C LEU A 66 13.31 18.16 -17.12
N THR A 67 13.22 18.21 -15.79
CA THR A 67 13.29 19.47 -15.01
C THR A 67 14.61 19.68 -14.28
N GLY A 68 15.46 18.66 -14.18
CA GLY A 68 16.66 18.63 -13.34
C GLY A 68 16.44 17.81 -12.07
N LEU A 69 17.45 17.02 -11.68
CA LEU A 69 17.32 15.91 -10.73
C LEU A 69 16.84 16.29 -9.32
N ASN A 70 16.80 17.57 -8.95
CA ASN A 70 16.37 18.05 -7.64
C ASN A 70 15.46 19.28 -7.69
N VAL A 71 14.97 19.66 -8.88
CA VAL A 71 14.16 20.88 -9.02
C VAL A 71 12.75 20.61 -8.53
N ARG A 72 12.29 21.39 -7.55
CA ARG A 72 10.92 21.33 -7.07
C ARG A 72 10.00 22.02 -8.07
N LEU A 73 8.80 21.49 -8.26
CA LEU A 73 7.79 22.11 -9.14
C LEU A 73 7.44 23.56 -8.73
N SER A 74 7.52 23.88 -7.44
CA SER A 74 7.33 25.25 -6.94
C SER A 74 8.47 26.19 -7.31
N GLU A 75 9.71 25.70 -7.32
CA GLU A 75 10.87 26.49 -7.76
C GLU A 75 10.80 26.72 -9.27
N LEU A 76 10.43 25.69 -10.03
CA LEU A 76 10.21 25.81 -11.47
C LEU A 76 9.09 26.79 -11.80
N ALA A 77 7.96 26.75 -11.06
CA ALA A 77 6.86 27.68 -11.25
C ALA A 77 7.30 29.14 -11.05
N ALA A 78 8.19 29.42 -10.10
CA ALA A 78 8.70 30.77 -9.86
C ALA A 78 9.48 31.36 -11.05
N THR A 79 9.99 30.51 -11.97
CA THR A 79 10.69 30.94 -13.19
C THR A 79 9.79 31.15 -14.40
N LEU A 80 8.49 30.86 -14.28
CA LEU A 80 7.51 30.97 -15.36
C LEU A 80 6.71 32.27 -15.26
N GLY A 81 6.27 32.78 -16.42
CA GLY A 81 5.27 33.84 -16.49
C GLY A 81 3.85 33.32 -16.24
N GLU A 82 2.90 34.23 -16.05
CA GLU A 82 1.47 33.88 -16.04
C GLU A 82 1.00 33.58 -17.48
N PRO A 83 0.08 32.60 -17.68
CA PRO A 83 -0.71 31.87 -16.67
C PRO A 83 -0.05 30.56 -16.16
N ASP A 84 1.10 30.17 -16.71
CA ASP A 84 1.68 28.85 -16.48
C ASP A 84 2.24 28.68 -15.06
N ARG A 85 2.71 29.76 -14.44
CA ARG A 85 3.08 29.77 -13.02
C ARG A 85 1.93 29.31 -12.13
N SER A 86 0.75 29.92 -12.27
CA SER A 86 -0.43 29.58 -11.48
C SER A 86 -0.88 28.15 -11.71
N ARG A 87 -0.90 27.72 -12.98
CA ARG A 87 -1.26 26.34 -13.37
C ARG A 87 -0.31 25.30 -12.77
N LEU A 88 0.99 25.52 -12.86
CA LEU A 88 1.98 24.58 -12.33
C LEU A 88 1.94 24.53 -10.80
N THR A 89 1.74 25.68 -10.15
CA THR A 89 1.59 25.74 -8.69
C THR A 89 0.38 24.95 -8.21
N ALA A 90 -0.78 25.13 -8.85
CA ALA A 90 -1.99 24.38 -8.54
C ALA A 90 -1.81 22.88 -8.80
N ALA A 91 -1.20 22.50 -9.92
CA ALA A 91 -0.92 21.10 -10.25
C ALA A 91 0.02 20.44 -9.22
N ALA A 92 1.08 21.14 -8.81
CA ALA A 92 2.01 20.67 -7.79
C ALA A 92 1.33 20.50 -6.41
N MET A 93 0.47 21.43 -6.02
CA MET A 93 -0.32 21.31 -4.78
C MET A 93 -1.27 20.10 -4.85
N GLY A 94 -2.00 19.95 -5.96
CA GLY A 94 -2.92 18.83 -6.16
C GLY A 94 -2.22 17.47 -6.11
N LEU A 95 -1.04 17.36 -6.72
CA LEU A 95 -0.24 16.13 -6.69
C LEU A 95 0.25 15.81 -5.27
N ARG A 96 0.73 16.82 -4.52
CA ARG A 96 1.16 16.63 -3.12
C ARG A 96 0.01 16.17 -2.22
N GLN A 97 -1.16 16.80 -2.35
CA GLN A 97 -2.34 16.40 -1.58
C GLN A 97 -2.71 14.95 -1.87
N LEU A 98 -2.77 14.57 -3.14
CA LEU A 98 -3.13 13.22 -3.55
C LEU A 98 -2.09 12.18 -3.08
N ALA A 99 -0.81 12.50 -3.15
CA ALA A 99 0.26 11.65 -2.62
C ALA A 99 0.14 11.47 -1.09
N ALA A 100 -0.18 12.54 -0.36
CA ALA A 100 -0.40 12.48 1.08
C ALA A 100 -1.63 11.62 1.43
N ASP A 101 -2.71 11.73 0.67
CA ASP A 101 -3.91 10.90 0.84
C ASP A 101 -3.60 9.41 0.60
N VAL A 102 -2.90 9.08 -0.49
CA VAL A 102 -2.45 7.72 -0.79
C VAL A 102 -1.58 7.15 0.34
N ALA A 103 -0.60 7.92 0.82
CA ALA A 103 0.27 7.51 1.91
C ALA A 103 -0.51 7.31 3.23
N SER A 104 -1.53 8.13 3.49
CA SER A 104 -2.41 7.98 4.64
C SER A 104 -3.20 6.67 4.57
N ILE A 105 -3.87 6.39 3.45
CA ILE A 105 -4.66 5.16 3.25
C ILE A 105 -3.76 3.93 3.34
N ASN A 106 -2.58 3.97 2.72
CA ASN A 106 -1.65 2.85 2.76
C ASN A 106 -1.18 2.55 4.20
N ARG A 107 -0.89 3.57 5.02
CA ARG A 107 -0.56 3.39 6.44
C ARG A 107 -1.69 2.74 7.23
N ILE A 108 -2.93 3.13 6.97
CA ILE A 108 -4.12 2.52 7.58
C ILE A 108 -4.22 1.04 7.18
N ASN A 109 -4.04 0.73 5.89
CA ASN A 109 -4.10 -0.64 5.38
C ASN A 109 -2.99 -1.51 6.00
N ALA A 110 -1.77 -1.01 6.05
CA ALA A 110 -0.64 -1.72 6.66
C ALA A 110 -0.89 -2.03 8.14
N SER A 111 -1.42 -1.06 8.90
CA SER A 111 -1.82 -1.27 10.29
C SER A 111 -2.93 -2.32 10.45
N ALA A 112 -3.95 -2.26 9.59
CA ALA A 112 -5.04 -3.24 9.60
C ALA A 112 -4.53 -4.67 9.31
N VAL A 113 -3.67 -4.83 8.29
CA VAL A 113 -3.04 -6.12 7.96
C VAL A 113 -2.19 -6.63 9.13
N HIS A 114 -1.36 -5.76 9.73
CA HIS A 114 -0.52 -6.14 10.86
C HIS A 114 -1.36 -6.63 12.06
N ASN A 115 -2.44 -5.92 12.38
CA ASN A 115 -3.35 -6.32 13.45
C ASN A 115 -4.05 -7.66 13.15
N MET A 116 -4.46 -7.90 11.90
CA MET A 116 -5.04 -9.19 11.50
C MET A 116 -4.02 -10.33 11.65
N LEU A 117 -2.78 -10.13 11.22
CA LEU A 117 -1.72 -11.14 11.36
C LEU A 117 -1.42 -11.46 12.83
N ASN A 118 -1.35 -10.44 13.69
CA ASN A 118 -1.18 -10.64 15.13
C ASN A 118 -2.34 -11.44 15.74
N HIS A 119 -3.58 -11.15 15.33
CA HIS A 119 -4.74 -11.90 15.77
C HIS A 119 -4.68 -13.38 15.34
N PHE A 120 -4.32 -13.65 14.09
CA PHE A 120 -4.13 -15.04 13.62
C PHE A 120 -3.04 -15.75 14.42
N HIS A 121 -1.92 -15.09 14.71
CA HIS A 121 -0.86 -15.66 15.52
C HIS A 121 -1.35 -16.04 16.93
N GLN A 122 -2.13 -15.16 17.58
CA GLN A 122 -2.73 -15.44 18.89
C GLN A 122 -3.70 -16.63 18.83
N VAL A 123 -4.56 -16.70 17.81
CA VAL A 123 -5.48 -17.83 17.63
C VAL A 123 -4.71 -19.15 17.44
N TYR A 124 -3.65 -19.15 16.64
CA TYR A 124 -2.80 -20.34 16.49
C TYR A 124 -2.13 -20.76 17.79
N GLN A 125 -1.62 -19.80 18.59
CA GLN A 125 -1.05 -20.10 19.90
C GLN A 125 -2.09 -20.69 20.85
N MET A 126 -3.32 -20.15 20.86
CA MET A 126 -4.42 -20.68 21.66
C MET A 126 -4.75 -22.12 21.27
N ILE A 127 -4.91 -22.41 19.98
CA ILE A 127 -5.19 -23.77 19.48
C ILE A 127 -4.05 -24.73 19.87
N ALA A 128 -2.79 -24.31 19.68
CA ALA A 128 -1.61 -25.12 20.03
C ALA A 128 -1.46 -25.36 21.54
N SER A 129 -1.98 -24.46 22.39
CA SER A 129 -2.04 -24.64 23.84
C SER A 129 -3.22 -25.50 24.29
N ALA A 130 -4.38 -25.41 23.62
CA ALA A 130 -5.56 -26.21 23.90
C ALA A 130 -5.38 -27.70 23.56
N GLY A 131 -4.55 -28.02 22.56
CA GLY A 131 -4.11 -29.39 22.28
C GLY A 131 -3.19 -30.01 23.33
N ARG A 132 -2.79 -29.25 24.36
CA ARG A 132 -2.05 -29.73 25.54
C ARG A 132 -2.99 -29.86 26.73
N THR A 133 -4.10 -30.56 26.56
CA THR A 133 -4.91 -30.98 27.71
C THR A 133 -4.17 -32.11 28.44
N THR A 134 -3.55 -31.75 29.56
CA THR A 134 -3.04 -32.71 30.55
C THR A 134 -4.24 -33.50 31.10
N GLY A 135 -4.45 -34.71 30.61
CA GLY A 135 -5.41 -35.63 31.21
C GLY A 135 -4.85 -36.18 32.52
N TYR A 136 -5.57 -36.00 33.63
CA TYR A 136 -5.28 -36.77 34.84
C TYR A 136 -5.86 -38.17 34.66
N GLY A 137 -4.99 -39.17 34.50
CA GLY A 137 -5.38 -40.58 34.55
C GLY A 137 -5.80 -40.97 35.98
N ALA A 138 -6.62 -42.02 36.09
CA ALA A 138 -7.18 -42.50 37.37
C ALA A 138 -6.14 -42.96 38.43
N SER A 139 -4.84 -42.97 38.10
CA SER A 139 -3.72 -43.28 38.99
C SER A 139 -2.96 -42.04 39.50
N GLY A 140 -3.38 -40.81 39.15
CA GLY A 140 -2.76 -39.57 39.63
C GLY A 140 -1.37 -39.27 39.05
N GLN A 141 -0.90 -40.04 38.06
CA GLN A 141 0.29 -39.68 37.29
C GLN A 141 -0.10 -38.89 36.04
N ALA A 142 0.59 -37.78 35.82
CA ALA A 142 0.46 -36.95 34.63
C ALA A 142 0.95 -37.74 33.42
N ASP A 143 0.02 -38.41 32.76
CA ASP A 143 0.30 -39.12 31.52
C ASP A 143 0.59 -38.05 30.46
N LYS A 144 1.80 -38.04 29.92
CA LYS A 144 2.14 -37.19 28.77
C LYS A 144 1.41 -37.77 27.58
N ALA A 145 0.13 -37.41 27.44
CA ALA A 145 -0.63 -37.67 26.24
C ALA A 145 0.12 -37.00 25.08
N THR A 146 0.78 -37.83 24.27
CA THR A 146 1.36 -37.43 22.98
C THR A 146 0.19 -36.99 22.11
N GLY A 147 -0.13 -35.70 22.15
CA GLY A 147 -1.21 -35.10 21.39
C GLY A 147 -1.05 -35.45 19.92
N ALA A 148 -2.02 -36.18 19.39
CA ALA A 148 -2.15 -36.40 17.96
C ALA A 148 -2.18 -35.03 17.27
N PHE A 149 -1.18 -34.75 16.46
CA PHE A 149 -1.06 -33.52 15.70
C PHE A 149 -2.30 -33.38 14.79
N LEU A 150 -3.14 -32.38 15.06
CA LEU A 150 -4.21 -31.92 14.18
C LEU A 150 -3.68 -31.23 12.89
N VAL A 151 -2.44 -31.50 12.50
CA VAL A 151 -1.78 -30.92 11.32
C VAL A 151 -1.83 -31.88 10.12
N ASP A 152 -2.22 -33.14 10.29
CA ASP A 152 -2.20 -34.14 9.21
C ASP A 152 -3.44 -34.14 8.30
N ALA A 153 -4.27 -33.08 8.36
CA ALA A 153 -5.51 -32.98 7.57
C ALA A 153 -5.42 -32.01 6.37
N VAL A 154 -4.22 -31.52 6.03
CA VAL A 154 -4.01 -30.71 4.81
C VAL A 154 -2.75 -31.22 4.08
N ALA A 155 -2.92 -32.31 3.34
CA ALA A 155 -2.01 -32.77 2.30
C ALA A 155 -2.84 -33.21 1.08
#